data_AF-A0A8K0CVM9-F1
#
_entry.id   AF-A0A8K0CVM9-F1
#
_cell.length_a   1.000
_cell.length_b   1.000
_cell.length_c   1.000
_cell.angle_alpha   90.00
_cell.angle_beta   90.00
_cell.angle_gamma   90.00
#
_symmetry.space_group_name_H-M   'P 1'
#
loop_
_entity.id
_entity.type
_entity.pdbx_description
1 polymer ?
#
loop_
_entity_poly.entity_id
_entity_poly.type
_entity_poly.pdbx_seq_one_letter_code
_entity_poly.pdbx_strand_id
1 'polypeptide(L)'
;MDDGGERKKKILATEMDAIERSAGISKLKHKFNNYIKQQIAVKKTVIEEIEEKQLKWYEHVQRMDERMLPKQLLELRKRGRSKKNCGQGTRKFMSKRQLNEGEWNDRRQ
;
A
#
# COMPACT_ATOMS: atom_id res chain seq x y z
N MET A 1 -14.52 -7.97 -12.81
CA MET A 1 -14.03 -8.96 -11.85
C MET A 1 -12.86 -8.34 -11.10
N ASP A 2 -12.92 -8.30 -9.77
CA ASP A 2 -12.04 -7.50 -8.91
C ASP A 2 -10.86 -8.36 -8.39
N ASP A 3 -9.97 -8.76 -9.30
CA ASP A 3 -8.79 -9.63 -9.04
C ASP A 3 -7.79 -9.01 -8.04
N GLY A 4 -7.97 -7.73 -7.69
CA GLY A 4 -7.16 -7.04 -6.70
C GLY A 4 -7.38 -7.55 -5.28
N GLY A 5 -8.60 -7.98 -4.94
CA GLY A 5 -8.91 -8.51 -3.61
C GLY A 5 -8.26 -9.86 -3.33
N GLU A 6 -8.25 -10.74 -4.32
CA GLU A 6 -7.68 -12.08 -4.19
C GLU A 6 -6.14 -12.03 -4.02
N ARG A 7 -5.46 -11.18 -4.79
CA ARG A 7 -4.00 -10.98 -4.65
C ARG A 7 -3.61 -10.46 -3.26
N LYS A 8 -4.37 -9.50 -2.72
CA LYS A 8 -4.13 -8.98 -1.37
C LYS A 8 -4.26 -10.08 -0.30
N LYS A 9 -5.27 -10.94 -0.41
CA LYS A 9 -5.42 -12.10 0.50
C LYS A 9 -4.22 -13.04 0.43
N LYS A 10 -3.71 -13.33 -0.77
CA LYS A 10 -2.49 -14.15 -0.95
C LYS A 10 -1.27 -13.52 -0.28
N ILE A 11 -1.07 -12.20 -0.44
CA ILE A 11 0.04 -11.49 0.22
C ILE A 11 -0.05 -11.62 1.75
N LEU A 12 -1.24 -11.40 2.33
CA LEU A 12 -1.44 -11.50 3.78
C LEU A 12 -1.22 -12.94 4.31
N ALA A 13 -1.60 -13.96 3.52
CA ALA A 13 -1.34 -15.35 3.87
C ALA A 13 0.17 -15.66 3.86
N THR A 14 0.88 -15.20 2.82
CA THR A 14 2.34 -15.35 2.73
C THR A 14 3.06 -14.60 3.85
N GLU A 15 2.61 -13.40 4.20
CA GLU A 15 3.14 -12.63 5.34
C GLU A 15 2.99 -13.40 6.65
N MET A 16 1.82 -14.00 6.90
CA MET A 16 1.60 -14.84 8.08
C MET A 16 2.51 -16.07 8.09
N ASP A 17 2.65 -16.77 6.97
CA ASP A 17 3.52 -17.94 6.83
C ASP A 17 5.00 -17.59 7.10
N ALA A 18 5.45 -16.40 6.67
CA ALA A 18 6.79 -15.91 6.97
C ALA A 18 6.99 -15.59 8.46
N ILE A 19 6.01 -14.93 9.08
CA ILE A 19 5.96 -14.61 10.53
C ILE A 19 6.01 -15.90 11.36
N GLU A 20 5.18 -16.89 11.02
CA GLU A 20 5.12 -18.20 11.68
C GLU A 20 6.46 -18.93 11.64
N ARG A 21 7.07 -19.02 10.45
CA ARG A 21 8.39 -19.66 10.28
C ARG A 21 9.48 -18.94 11.07
N SER A 22 9.47 -17.60 11.04
CA SER A 22 10.47 -16.79 11.75
C SER A 22 10.37 -16.94 13.27
N ALA A 23 9.16 -17.15 13.81
CA ALA A 23 8.93 -17.40 15.22
C ALA A 23 9.07 -18.88 15.64
N GLY A 24 9.36 -19.79 14.71
CA GLY A 24 9.44 -21.23 15.01
C GLY A 24 8.08 -21.83 15.44
N ILE A 25 6.96 -21.24 15.04
CA ILE A 25 5.62 -21.72 15.40
C ILE A 25 5.18 -22.71 14.32
N SER A 26 5.00 -23.97 14.72
CA SER A 26 4.42 -25.00 13.84
C SER A 26 2.93 -24.70 13.58
N LYS A 27 2.48 -24.92 12.33
CA LYS A 27 1.08 -24.86 11.92
C LYS A 27 0.16 -25.77 12.75
N LEU A 28 0.73 -26.81 13.37
CA LEU A 28 0.02 -27.74 14.24
C LEU A 28 -0.49 -27.09 15.54
N LYS A 29 0.12 -25.96 15.97
CA LYS A 29 -0.24 -25.31 17.24
C LYS A 29 -1.59 -24.59 17.20
N HIS A 30 -2.27 -24.55 16.04
CA HIS A 30 -3.58 -23.92 15.81
C HIS A 30 -3.76 -22.59 16.57
N LYS A 31 -2.69 -21.79 16.60
CA LYS A 31 -2.71 -20.48 17.25
C LYS A 31 -3.43 -19.51 16.34
N PHE A 32 -4.35 -18.72 16.89
CA PHE A 32 -5.05 -17.69 16.12
C PHE A 32 -4.05 -16.70 15.52
N ASN A 33 -4.25 -16.32 14.25
CA ASN A 33 -3.43 -15.34 13.53
C ASN A 33 -3.25 -14.02 14.32
N ASN A 34 -4.29 -13.59 15.04
CA ASN A 34 -4.24 -12.38 15.87
C ASN A 34 -3.27 -12.51 17.05
N TYR A 35 -3.20 -13.70 17.67
CA TYR A 35 -2.26 -13.97 18.75
C TYR A 35 -0.82 -13.95 18.23
N ILE A 36 -0.55 -14.56 17.07
CA ILE A 36 0.81 -14.57 16.48
C ILE A 36 1.27 -13.15 16.14
N LYS A 37 0.39 -12.33 15.54
CA LYS A 37 0.69 -10.91 15.26
C LYS A 37 0.98 -10.11 16.53
N GLN A 38 0.22 -10.34 17.60
CA GLN A 38 0.45 -9.68 18.90
C GLN A 38 1.78 -10.10 19.52
N GLN A 39 2.14 -11.39 19.46
CA GLN A 39 3.39 -11.90 20.01
C GLN A 39 4.63 -11.33 19.31
N ILE A 40 4.58 -11.11 18.00
CA ILE A 40 5.70 -10.55 17.22
C ILE A 40 5.66 -9.01 17.17
N ALA A 41 4.68 -8.39 17.83
CA ALA A 41 4.49 -6.93 17.85
C ALA A 41 4.46 -6.28 16.45
N VAL A 42 3.91 -6.99 15.46
CA VAL A 42 3.77 -6.47 14.08
C VAL A 42 2.69 -5.38 14.10
N LYS A 43 3.13 -4.12 13.98
CA LYS A 43 2.24 -2.94 14.06
C LYS A 43 1.49 -2.65 12.76
N LYS A 44 2.07 -3.04 11.62
CA LYS A 44 1.52 -2.80 10.27
C LYS A 44 1.77 -4.02 9.40
N THR A 45 0.83 -4.29 8.50
CA THR A 45 0.97 -5.30 7.46
C THR A 45 1.83 -4.78 6.30
N VAL A 46 2.44 -5.68 5.54
CA VAL A 46 3.20 -5.34 4.32
C VAL A 46 2.35 -4.51 3.34
N ILE A 47 1.04 -4.81 3.25
CA ILE A 47 0.13 -4.04 2.39
C ILE A 47 0.02 -2.59 2.86
N GLU A 48 -0.16 -2.37 4.16
CA GLU A 48 -0.24 -1.02 4.73
C GLU A 48 1.07 -0.26 4.53
N GLU A 49 2.22 -0.91 4.68
CA GLU A 49 3.52 -0.27 4.47
C GLU A 49 3.76 0.09 3.01
N ILE A 50 3.37 -0.78 2.07
CA ILE A 50 3.40 -0.48 0.63
C ILE A 50 2.50 0.71 0.32
N GLU A 51 1.28 0.74 0.87
CA GLU A 51 0.34 1.84 0.68
C GLU A 51 0.89 3.16 1.24
N GLU A 52 1.55 3.14 2.40
CA GLU A 52 2.24 4.32 2.96
C GLU A 52 3.41 4.81 2.10
N LYS A 53 4.24 3.89 1.58
CA LYS A 53 5.35 4.26 0.70
C LYS A 53 4.86 4.81 -0.63
N GLN A 54 3.78 4.25 -1.19
CA GLN A 54 3.14 4.75 -2.40
C GLN A 54 2.60 6.17 -2.20
N LEU A 55 2.03 6.46 -1.02
CA LEU A 55 1.56 7.81 -0.69
C LEU A 55 2.74 8.79 -0.59
N LYS A 56 3.77 8.48 0.20
CA LYS A 56 4.97 9.32 0.33
C LYS A 56 5.63 9.60 -1.03
N TRP A 57 5.69 8.60 -1.90
CA TRP A 57 6.20 8.77 -3.27
C TRP A 57 5.32 9.70 -4.08
N TYR A 58 4.00 9.53 -4.04
CA TYR A 58 3.07 10.39 -4.75
C TYR A 58 3.16 11.85 -4.30
N GLU A 59 3.26 12.10 -3.00
CA GLU A 59 3.47 13.44 -2.44
C GLU A 59 4.80 14.04 -2.89
N HIS A 60 5.85 13.22 -2.93
CA HIS A 60 7.15 13.66 -3.42
C HIS A 60 7.09 14.06 -4.89
N VAL A 61 6.47 13.23 -5.74
CA VAL A 61 6.27 13.53 -7.16
C VAL A 61 5.39 14.76 -7.36
N GLN A 62 4.34 14.94 -6.54
CA GLN A 62 3.49 16.13 -6.63
C GLN A 62 4.26 17.43 -6.36
N ARG A 63 5.28 17.41 -5.49
CA ARG A 63 6.15 18.56 -5.18
C ARG A 63 7.27 18.77 -6.19
N MET A 64 7.52 17.82 -7.10
CA MET A 64 8.51 18.02 -8.16
C MET A 64 8.04 19.06 -9.16
N ASP A 65 9.00 19.75 -9.78
CA ASP A 65 8.77 20.66 -10.90
C ASP A 65 8.05 19.94 -12.06
N GLU A 66 7.18 20.64 -12.78
CA GLU A 66 6.41 20.12 -13.92
C GLU A 66 7.29 19.60 -15.06
N ARG A 67 8.54 20.07 -15.17
CA ARG A 67 9.51 19.60 -16.16
C ARG A 67 10.12 18.24 -15.80
N MET A 68 9.95 17.79 -14.56
CA MET A 68 10.51 16.51 -14.11
C MET A 68 9.72 15.33 -14.69
N LEU A 69 10.44 14.37 -15.26
CA LEU A 69 9.86 13.17 -15.90
C LEU A 69 8.83 12.43 -15.01
N PRO A 70 9.03 12.26 -13.69
CA PRO A 70 8.02 11.61 -12.84
C PRO A 70 6.70 12.36 -12.75
N LYS A 71 6.74 13.70 -12.70
CA LYS A 71 5.55 14.57 -12.66
C LYS A 71 4.81 14.52 -14.01
N GLN A 72 5.56 14.62 -15.11
CA GLN A 72 5.00 14.47 -16.46
C GLN A 72 4.35 13.10 -16.67
N LEU A 73 4.99 12.03 -16.19
CA LEU A 73 4.47 10.66 -16.28
C LEU A 73 3.19 10.48 -15.45
N LEU A 74 3.12 11.12 -14.28
CA LEU A 74 1.93 11.06 -13.43
C LEU A 74 0.72 11.72 -14.10
N GLU A 75 0.93 12.88 -14.73
CA GLU A 75 -0.09 13.64 -15.44
C GLU A 75 -0.40 13.08 -16.84
N LEU A 76 0.46 12.21 -17.37
CA LEU A 76 0.28 11.61 -18.69
C LEU A 76 -0.98 10.75 -18.74
N ARG A 77 -2.00 11.26 -19.43
CA ARG A 77 -3.19 10.49 -19.77
C ARG A 77 -2.82 9.44 -20.82
N LYS A 78 -2.72 8.18 -20.39
CA LYS A 78 -2.51 7.04 -21.30
C LYS A 78 -3.58 7.04 -22.39
N ARG A 79 -3.15 7.08 -23.66
CA ARG A 79 -4.04 6.90 -24.83
C ARG A 79 -4.24 5.39 -25.03
N GLY A 80 -5.46 4.89 -24.85
CA GLY A 80 -5.81 3.47 -25.03
C GLY A 80 -6.85 2.92 -24.05
N ARG A 81 -7.18 1.61 -24.18
CA ARG A 81 -8.30 0.91 -23.50
C ARG A 81 -8.21 0.83 -21.96
N SER A 82 -7.05 1.12 -21.36
CA SER A 82 -6.92 1.18 -19.90
C SER A 82 -7.20 2.60 -19.38
N LYS A 83 -8.38 2.79 -18.78
CA LYS A 83 -8.80 4.06 -18.15
C LYS A 83 -8.00 4.42 -16.90
N LYS A 84 -7.08 3.56 -16.42
CA LYS A 84 -6.34 3.76 -15.16
C LYS A 84 -5.10 4.61 -15.40
N ASN A 85 -5.13 5.87 -14.96
CA ASN A 85 -3.94 6.72 -14.88
C ASN A 85 -3.01 6.22 -13.74
N CYS A 86 -1.72 6.57 -13.79
CA CYS A 86 -0.75 6.13 -12.79
C CYS A 86 -1.16 6.58 -11.37
N GLY A 87 -1.78 7.77 -11.26
CA GLY A 87 -2.28 8.31 -9.99
C GLY A 87 -3.57 7.70 -9.44
N GLN A 88 -4.31 6.88 -10.19
CA GLN A 88 -5.64 6.40 -9.79
C GLN A 88 -5.57 5.41 -8.62
N GLY A 89 -4.48 4.64 -8.53
CA GLY A 89 -4.21 3.78 -7.39
C GLY A 89 -4.10 4.60 -6.11
N THR A 90 -3.22 5.61 -6.12
CA THR A 90 -3.01 6.50 -4.98
C THR A 90 -4.23 7.34 -4.64
N ARG A 91 -4.96 7.85 -5.64
CA ARG A 91 -6.20 8.62 -5.44
C ARG A 91 -7.30 7.80 -4.74
N LYS A 92 -7.42 6.51 -5.07
CA LYS A 92 -8.33 5.58 -4.37
C LYS A 92 -7.92 5.37 -2.90
N PHE A 93 -6.63 5.45 -2.58
CA PHE A 93 -6.14 5.39 -1.20
C PHE A 93 -6.34 6.71 -0.44
N MET A 94 -6.15 7.86 -1.10
CA MET A 94 -6.46 9.16 -0.51
C MET A 94 -7.94 9.26 -0.12
N SER A 95 -8.85 8.84 -1.00
CA SER A 95 -10.28 8.79 -0.68
C SER A 95 -10.61 7.87 0.50
N LYS A 96 -9.89 6.76 0.68
CA LYS A 96 -10.07 5.86 1.83
C LYS A 96 -9.61 6.45 3.15
N ARG A 97 -8.61 7.33 3.12
CA ARG A 97 -8.07 8.02 4.31
C ARG A 97 -8.74 9.38 4.56
N GLN A 98 -9.75 9.75 3.77
CA GLN A 98 -10.43 11.06 3.82
C GLN A 98 -9.45 12.24 3.71
N LEU A 99 -8.36 12.07 2.97
CA LEU A 99 -7.38 13.13 2.75
C LEU A 99 -7.81 13.98 1.55
N ASN A 100 -7.89 15.30 1.75
CA ASN A 100 -8.19 16.26 0.68
C ASN A 100 -6.95 16.57 -0.17
N GLU A 101 -7.19 17.06 -1.38
CA GLU A 101 -6.14 17.52 -2.29
C GLU A 101 -5.47 18.78 -1.69
N GLY A 102 -4.26 18.66 -1.14
CA GLY A 102 -3.51 19.75 -0.49
C GLY A 102 -3.08 19.47 0.96
N GLU A 103 -3.73 18.53 1.66
CA GLU A 103 -3.46 18.19 3.07
C GLU A 103 -2.14 17.40 3.26
N TRP A 104 -1.46 17.05 2.17
CA TRP A 104 -0.22 16.27 2.12
C TRP A 104 1.05 17.02 2.52
N ASN A 105 0.97 18.33 2.81
CA ASN A 105 2.16 19.14 3.08
C ASN A 105 2.69 19.00 4.51
N ASP A 106 1.91 18.42 5.43
CA ASP A 106 2.32 18.31 6.83
C ASP A 106 3.08 17.01 7.11
N ARG A 107 4.41 17.12 7.15
CA ARG A 107 5.34 16.04 7.58
C ARG A 107 5.32 15.78 9.09
N ARG A 108 4.35 16.33 9.83
CA ARG A 108 4.28 16.31 11.31
C ARG A 108 3.41 15.19 11.90
N GLN A 109 3.08 14.15 11.13
CA GLN A 109 2.40 12.95 11.63
C GLN A 109 3.32 11.74 11.70
#